data_AF-A0A940JVL3-F1
#
_entry.id   AF-A0A940JVL3-F1
#
_cell.length_a   1.000
_cell.length_b   1.000
_cell.length_c   1.000
_cell.angle_alpha   90.00
_cell.angle_beta   90.00
_cell.angle_gamma   90.00
#
_symmetry.space_group_name_H-M   'P 1'
#
loop_
_entity.id
_entity.type
_entity.pdbx_description
1 polymer ?
#
loop_
_entity_poly.entity_id
_entity_poly.type
_entity_poly.pdbx_seq_one_letter_code
_entity_poly.pdbx_strand_id
1 'polypeptide(L)'
;MKQYLKLAAATALVVAGTTMAHAQAKKPAAAAAAKPAAKPAAHASAGGTLLGGHPNLNGIWQVINEANYNLEPHDSSTSKAGERQLGAIAANHGGLGVVEGGVIPYKPEALKIRDSYRATAPKYDPHASPSPRFDN
;
A
#
# COMPACT_ATOMS: atom_id res chain seq x y z
N MET A 1 20.38 43.09 46.75
CA MET A 1 19.68 44.12 47.55
C MET A 1 18.93 45.05 46.62
N LYS A 2 17.63 45.26 46.88
CA LYS A 2 16.78 46.41 46.51
C LYS A 2 16.63 46.73 44.99
N GLN A 3 15.59 46.31 44.28
CA GLN A 3 14.18 46.78 44.30
C GLN A 3 13.87 48.07 43.48
N TYR A 4 12.92 47.90 42.53
CA TYR A 4 11.94 48.84 41.92
C TYR A 4 12.34 49.83 40.80
N LEU A 5 11.67 49.70 39.63
CA LEU A 5 10.66 50.70 39.24
C LEU A 5 9.61 50.08 38.30
N LYS A 6 8.35 50.28 38.68
CA LYS A 6 7.12 49.84 38.00
C LYS A 6 6.77 50.86 36.91
N LEU A 7 6.28 50.41 35.75
CA LEU A 7 5.31 51.19 34.98
C LEU A 7 4.07 50.33 34.80
N ALA A 8 2.97 50.85 35.34
CA ALA A 8 1.64 50.30 35.29
C ALA A 8 0.98 50.63 33.95
N ALA A 9 0.30 49.66 33.36
CA ALA A 9 -0.93 49.94 32.63
C ALA A 9 -1.90 48.80 32.95
N ALA A 10 -2.84 49.14 33.81
CA ALA A 10 -3.95 48.30 34.22
C ALA A 10 -4.97 48.21 33.08
N THR A 11 -5.37 47.00 32.73
CA THR A 11 -6.78 46.73 32.47
C THR A 11 -7.12 45.40 33.11
N ALA A 12 -7.76 45.48 34.27
CA ALA A 12 -8.36 44.35 34.93
C ALA A 12 -9.65 43.96 34.18
N LEU A 13 -9.76 42.70 33.80
CA LEU A 13 -11.05 42.03 33.83
C LEU A 13 -10.87 40.75 34.66
N VAL A 14 -11.24 40.85 35.93
CA VAL A 14 -11.43 39.69 36.81
C VAL A 14 -12.76 39.06 36.43
N VAL A 15 -12.73 37.90 35.79
CA VAL A 15 -13.84 36.96 35.86
C VAL A 15 -13.43 35.87 36.83
N ALA A 16 -13.98 35.98 38.03
CA ALA A 16 -13.88 34.98 39.07
C ALA A 16 -14.69 33.73 38.68
N GLY A 17 -14.20 32.57 39.10
CA GLY A 17 -15.03 31.39 39.34
C GLY A 17 -15.18 30.47 38.14
N THR A 18 -14.36 29.42 38.09
CA THR A 18 -14.76 28.07 38.54
C THR A 18 -13.79 27.09 37.92
N THR A 19 -12.96 26.45 38.75
CA THR A 19 -12.22 25.25 38.37
C THR A 19 -13.21 24.11 38.15
N MET A 20 -13.82 24.05 36.96
CA MET A 20 -14.43 22.80 36.50
C MET A 20 -13.29 21.90 36.03
N ALA A 21 -12.85 21.05 36.96
CA ALA A 21 -12.21 19.79 36.65
C ALA A 21 -13.03 19.13 35.53
N HIS A 22 -12.49 19.15 34.31
CA HIS A 22 -12.98 18.29 33.25
C HIS A 22 -12.55 16.88 33.61
N ALA A 23 -13.30 16.26 34.51
CA ALA A 23 -13.36 14.81 34.61
C ALA A 23 -13.84 14.32 33.25
N GLN A 24 -12.89 13.98 32.38
CA GLN A 24 -13.18 13.25 31.16
C GLN A 24 -13.75 11.89 31.61
N ALA A 25 -15.08 11.79 31.62
CA ALA A 25 -15.74 10.51 31.66
C ALA A 25 -15.17 9.69 30.50
N LYS A 26 -14.43 8.62 30.84
CA LYS A 26 -14.06 7.59 29.87
C LYS A 26 -15.37 6.99 29.36
N LYS A 27 -15.91 7.56 28.29
CA LYS A 27 -16.94 6.90 27.49
C LYS A 27 -16.30 5.59 27.04
N PRO A 28 -16.84 4.42 27.40
CA PRO A 28 -16.31 3.18 26.85
C PRO A 28 -16.44 3.32 25.34
N ALA A 29 -15.32 3.25 24.63
CA ALA A 29 -15.33 3.07 23.20
C ALA A 29 -16.15 1.81 22.97
N ALA A 30 -17.38 1.97 22.51
CA ALA A 30 -18.14 0.87 21.97
C ALA A 30 -17.22 0.24 20.94
N ALA A 31 -16.78 -0.99 21.20
CA ALA A 31 -16.00 -1.77 20.27
C ALA A 31 -16.82 -1.76 18.98
N ALA A 32 -16.39 -0.96 18.00
CA ALA A 32 -16.93 -1.02 16.66
C ALA A 32 -16.62 -2.45 16.24
N ALA A 33 -17.66 -3.30 16.24
CA ALA A 33 -17.55 -4.65 15.77
C ALA A 33 -16.91 -4.57 14.39
N ALA A 34 -15.68 -5.06 14.28
CA ALA A 34 -15.01 -5.14 13.00
C ALA A 34 -15.95 -5.92 12.09
N LYS A 35 -16.49 -5.25 11.07
CA LYS A 35 -17.22 -5.95 10.01
C LYS A 35 -16.29 -7.06 9.54
N PRO A 36 -16.74 -8.33 9.48
CA PRO A 36 -15.93 -9.39 8.91
C PRO A 36 -15.47 -8.91 7.54
N ALA A 37 -14.15 -8.86 7.33
CA ALA A 37 -13.61 -8.65 6.00
C ALA A 37 -14.24 -9.72 5.12
N ALA A 38 -14.96 -9.31 4.08
CA ALA A 38 -15.51 -10.25 3.13
C ALA A 38 -14.34 -11.07 2.59
N LYS A 39 -14.40 -12.40 2.74
CA LYS A 39 -13.45 -13.28 2.05
C LYS A 39 -13.52 -12.91 0.57
N PRO A 40 -12.39 -12.68 -0.12
CA PRO A 40 -12.40 -12.52 -1.56
C PRO A 40 -13.18 -13.69 -2.15
N ALA A 41 -14.17 -13.40 -2.99
CA ALA A 41 -14.88 -14.44 -3.71
C ALA A 41 -13.83 -15.18 -4.56
N ALA A 42 -13.66 -16.48 -4.29
CA ALA A 42 -12.80 -17.30 -5.11
C ALA A 42 -13.43 -17.36 -6.51
N HIS A 43 -12.77 -16.74 -7.49
CA HIS A 43 -13.04 -17.07 -8.89
C HIS A 43 -12.66 -18.54 -9.04
N ALA A 44 -13.63 -19.40 -9.35
CA ALA A 44 -13.37 -20.80 -9.60
C ALA A 44 -12.42 -20.91 -10.79
N SER A 45 -11.12 -21.03 -10.52
CA SER A 45 -10.18 -21.60 -11.48
C SER A 45 -10.68 -23.00 -11.75
N ALA A 46 -10.73 -23.41 -13.02
CA ALA A 46 -11.22 -24.72 -13.44
C ALA A 46 -10.24 -25.82 -12.96
N GLY A 47 -10.20 -26.04 -11.66
CA GLY A 47 -9.30 -26.98 -11.00
C GLY A 47 -9.94 -28.36 -11.00
N GLY A 48 -9.42 -29.26 -11.83
CA GLY A 48 -9.83 -30.66 -11.77
C GLY A 48 -9.22 -31.58 -12.82
N THR A 49 -8.69 -31.06 -13.92
CA THR A 49 -8.16 -31.91 -15.01
C THR A 49 -6.67 -31.74 -15.14
N LEU A 50 -5.90 -32.83 -15.26
CA LEU A 50 -4.52 -32.76 -15.70
C LEU A 50 -4.50 -32.49 -17.22
N LEU A 51 -3.67 -31.56 -17.68
CA LEU A 51 -3.44 -31.34 -19.10
C LEU A 51 -2.12 -32.02 -19.48
N GLY A 52 -2.21 -33.15 -20.19
CA GLY A 52 -1.02 -33.93 -20.57
C GLY A 52 -0.22 -34.46 -19.37
N GLY A 53 -0.88 -34.76 -18.24
CA GLY A 53 -0.22 -35.24 -17.02
C GLY A 53 0.31 -34.14 -16.09
N HIS A 54 0.18 -32.86 -16.47
CA HIS A 54 0.55 -31.72 -15.64
C HIS A 54 -0.67 -31.01 -15.04
N PRO A 55 -0.54 -30.31 -13.90
CA PRO A 55 -1.61 -29.48 -13.37
C PRO A 55 -2.10 -28.48 -14.44
N ASN A 56 -3.41 -28.49 -14.70
CA ASN A 56 -4.01 -27.50 -15.59
C ASN A 56 -4.15 -26.17 -14.84
N LEU A 57 -3.30 -25.20 -15.20
CA LEU A 57 -3.32 -23.84 -14.66
C LEU A 57 -4.03 -22.85 -15.61
N ASN A 58 -4.74 -23.34 -16.62
CA ASN A 58 -5.50 -22.48 -17.53
C ASN A 58 -6.71 -21.87 -16.83
N GLY A 59 -7.03 -20.62 -17.17
CA GLY A 59 -8.16 -19.90 -16.62
C GLY A 59 -7.84 -18.42 -16.47
N ILE A 60 -8.80 -17.68 -15.91
CA ILE A 60 -8.61 -16.29 -15.52
C ILE A 60 -8.17 -16.26 -14.06
N TRP A 61 -6.99 -15.72 -13.81
CA TRP A 61 -6.45 -15.50 -12.48
C TRP A 61 -6.53 -14.01 -12.16
N GLN A 62 -7.18 -13.66 -11.06
CA GLN A 62 -7.31 -12.28 -10.60
C GLN A 62 -6.77 -12.15 -9.19
N VAL A 63 -5.99 -11.10 -8.96
CA VAL A 63 -5.40 -10.77 -7.66
C VAL A 63 -5.79 -9.33 -7.33
N ILE A 64 -6.46 -9.14 -6.19
CA ILE A 64 -6.94 -7.81 -5.73
C ILE A 64 -6.25 -7.49 -4.39
N ASN A 65 -4.92 -7.61 -4.37
CA ASN A 65 -4.07 -7.26 -3.23
C ASN A 65 -2.65 -6.96 -3.73
N GLU A 66 -1.72 -6.75 -2.81
CA GLU A 66 -0.33 -6.37 -3.08
C GLU A 66 0.46 -7.48 -3.80
N ALA A 67 -0.01 -8.73 -3.78
CA ALA A 67 0.61 -9.82 -4.53
C ALA A 67 0.52 -9.60 -6.06
N ASN A 68 -0.34 -8.67 -6.51
CA ASN A 68 -0.34 -8.19 -7.90
C ASN A 68 1.00 -7.51 -8.29
N TYR A 69 1.69 -6.86 -7.34
CA TYR A 69 2.98 -6.23 -7.59
C TYR A 69 4.15 -7.23 -7.49
N ASN A 70 4.14 -8.08 -6.46
CA ASN A 70 5.11 -9.15 -6.29
C ASN A 70 4.59 -10.21 -5.30
N LEU A 71 4.81 -11.49 -5.62
CA LEU A 71 4.39 -12.61 -4.78
C LEU A 71 5.27 -12.77 -3.52
N GLU A 72 6.55 -12.42 -3.64
CA GLU A 72 7.50 -12.42 -2.52
C GLU A 72 7.29 -11.17 -1.64
N PRO A 73 7.65 -11.22 -0.33
CA PRO A 73 7.65 -10.04 0.52
C PRO A 73 8.49 -8.91 -0.09
N HIS A 74 7.98 -7.69 -0.06
CA HIS A 74 8.64 -6.54 -0.66
C HIS A 74 8.24 -5.22 0.00
N ASP A 75 9.19 -4.29 0.07
CA ASP A 75 8.93 -2.92 0.51
C ASP A 75 8.22 -2.11 -0.58
N SER A 76 7.61 -1.01 -0.16
CA SER A 76 7.11 0.01 -1.08
C SER A 76 8.25 0.49 -1.96
N SER A 77 8.01 0.54 -3.27
CA SER A 77 9.04 0.85 -4.26
C SER A 77 8.44 1.60 -5.45
N THR A 78 9.29 1.96 -6.40
CA THR A 78 8.89 2.61 -7.65
C THR A 78 9.63 1.98 -8.82
N SER A 79 8.99 1.96 -9.99
CA SER A 79 9.66 1.53 -11.22
C SER A 79 10.72 2.54 -11.63
N LYS A 80 12.01 2.22 -11.48
CA LYS A 80 13.12 3.11 -11.88
C LYS A 80 13.02 3.57 -13.34
N ALA A 81 12.46 2.74 -14.21
CA ALA A 81 12.30 3.03 -15.63
C ALA A 81 11.11 3.96 -15.94
N GLY A 82 10.12 4.05 -15.03
CA GLY A 82 8.88 4.80 -15.25
C GLY A 82 8.64 5.94 -14.26
N GLU A 83 9.40 6.02 -13.17
CA GLU A 83 9.20 6.99 -12.08
C GLU A 83 9.17 8.44 -12.59
N ARG A 84 10.07 8.78 -13.53
CA ARG A 84 10.17 10.14 -14.08
C ARG A 84 9.01 10.49 -15.02
N GLN A 85 8.50 9.53 -15.78
CA GLN A 85 7.43 9.76 -16.75
C GLN A 85 6.03 9.66 -16.13
N LEU A 86 5.85 8.74 -15.18
CA LEU A 86 4.54 8.37 -14.63
C LEU A 86 4.27 8.98 -13.25
N GLY A 87 5.30 9.50 -12.57
CA GLY A 87 5.18 10.06 -11.23
C GLY A 87 4.60 9.05 -10.24
N ALA A 88 3.60 9.48 -9.45
CA ALA A 88 2.96 8.65 -8.42
C ALA A 88 2.31 7.36 -8.97
N ILE A 89 1.99 7.29 -10.26
CA ILE A 89 1.40 6.10 -10.89
C ILE A 89 2.39 4.94 -10.95
N ALA A 90 3.70 5.20 -10.95
CA ALA A 90 4.74 4.15 -10.92
C ALA A 90 4.99 3.55 -9.53
N ALA A 91 4.26 3.99 -8.50
CA ALA A 91 4.44 3.51 -7.14
C ALA A 91 3.86 2.10 -6.96
N ASN A 92 4.67 1.23 -6.36
CA ASN A 92 4.29 -0.10 -5.92
C ASN A 92 4.11 -0.07 -4.40
N HIS A 93 2.99 -0.61 -3.93
CA HIS A 93 2.76 -0.78 -2.49
C HIS A 93 3.59 -1.94 -1.95
N GLY A 94 4.13 -1.80 -0.73
CA GLY A 94 4.78 -2.91 -0.04
C GLY A 94 3.77 -3.97 0.40
N GLY A 95 4.19 -5.22 0.40
CA GLY A 95 3.36 -6.36 0.77
C GLY A 95 4.15 -7.43 1.53
N LEU A 96 3.47 -8.13 2.44
CA LEU A 96 4.06 -9.22 3.25
C LEU A 96 4.35 -10.49 2.43
N GLY A 97 3.93 -10.54 1.16
CA GLY A 97 4.06 -11.70 0.30
C GLY A 97 3.01 -12.79 0.57
N VAL A 98 2.88 -13.70 -0.38
CA VAL A 98 1.97 -14.87 -0.33
C VAL A 98 2.72 -16.20 -0.44
N VAL A 99 4.05 -16.14 -0.62
CA VAL A 99 4.92 -17.31 -0.77
C VAL A 99 5.29 -17.85 0.60
N GLU A 100 5.01 -19.13 0.82
CA GLU A 100 5.46 -19.84 2.01
C GLU A 100 7.00 -19.86 2.07
N GLY A 101 7.57 -19.47 3.21
CA GLY A 101 9.02 -19.28 3.35
C GLY A 101 9.56 -17.99 2.71
N GLY A 102 8.71 -17.19 2.07
CA GLY A 102 9.02 -15.84 1.58
C GLY A 102 9.87 -15.76 0.31
N VAL A 103 10.38 -16.88 -0.21
CA VAL A 103 11.27 -16.90 -1.38
C VAL A 103 10.84 -17.97 -2.36
N ILE A 104 10.69 -17.59 -3.63
CA ILE A 104 10.46 -18.52 -4.71
C ILE A 104 11.81 -19.10 -5.14
N PRO A 105 11.98 -20.43 -5.17
CA PRO A 105 13.22 -21.06 -5.62
C PRO A 105 13.34 -20.97 -7.15
N TYR A 106 13.72 -19.80 -7.64
CA TYR A 106 13.93 -19.56 -9.08
C TYR A 106 15.10 -20.37 -9.62
N LYS A 107 14.97 -20.82 -10.87
CA LYS A 107 16.15 -21.20 -11.66
C LYS A 107 16.97 -19.94 -12.01
N PRO A 108 18.30 -20.05 -12.15
CA PRO A 108 19.16 -18.89 -12.44
C PRO A 108 18.73 -18.10 -13.68
N GLU A 109 18.30 -18.78 -14.73
CA GLU A 109 17.79 -18.18 -15.96
C GLU A 109 16.46 -17.44 -15.75
N ALA A 110 15.56 -17.99 -14.94
CA ALA A 110 14.27 -17.37 -14.63
C ALA A 110 14.44 -16.10 -13.79
N LEU A 111 15.40 -16.09 -12.87
CA LEU A 111 15.73 -14.92 -12.07
C LEU A 111 16.21 -13.75 -12.94
N LYS A 112 17.09 -14.03 -13.90
CA LYS A 112 17.57 -13.03 -14.87
C LYS A 112 16.43 -12.44 -15.71
N ILE A 113 15.52 -13.30 -16.17
CA ILE A 113 14.36 -12.87 -16.95
C ILE A 113 13.46 -11.96 -16.10
N ARG A 114 13.12 -12.36 -14.87
CA ARG A 114 12.34 -11.56 -13.93
C ARG A 114 12.94 -10.17 -13.74
N ASP A 115 14.23 -10.10 -13.48
CA ASP A 115 14.93 -8.84 -13.21
C ASP A 115 14.99 -7.95 -14.47
N SER A 116 15.14 -8.56 -15.66
CA SER A 116 15.09 -7.82 -16.93
C SER A 116 13.71 -7.18 -17.20
N TYR A 117 12.62 -7.87 -16.86
CA TYR A 117 11.27 -7.31 -16.98
C TYR A 117 11.01 -6.23 -15.93
N ARG A 118 11.46 -6.39 -14.69
CA ARG A 118 11.37 -5.32 -13.67
C ARG A 118 12.10 -4.06 -14.10
N ALA A 119 13.27 -4.19 -14.73
CA ALA A 119 14.03 -3.07 -15.26
C ALA A 119 13.37 -2.37 -16.46
N THR A 120 12.46 -3.05 -17.16
CA THR A 120 11.83 -2.57 -18.40
C THR A 120 10.30 -2.54 -18.32
N ALA A 121 9.73 -2.59 -17.11
CA ALA A 121 8.30 -2.78 -16.87
C ALA A 121 7.38 -1.82 -17.65
N PRO A 122 7.67 -0.49 -17.75
CA PRO A 122 6.80 0.44 -18.49
C PRO A 122 6.64 0.11 -19.98
N LYS A 123 7.59 -0.60 -20.59
CA LYS A 123 7.52 -0.99 -22.01
C LYS A 123 6.39 -1.98 -22.29
N TYR A 124 6.10 -2.85 -21.32
CA TYR A 124 5.15 -3.95 -21.46
C TYR A 124 3.78 -3.64 -20.83
N ASP A 125 3.67 -2.49 -20.16
CA ASP A 125 2.43 -2.01 -19.58
C ASP A 125 1.63 -1.24 -20.65
N PRO A 126 0.41 -1.67 -21.02
CA PRO A 126 -0.42 -0.95 -21.98
C PRO A 126 -0.79 0.48 -21.55
N HIS A 127 -0.75 0.81 -20.25
CA HIS A 127 -1.05 2.16 -19.75
C HIS A 127 0.19 3.08 -19.74
N ALA A 128 1.38 2.52 -19.53
CA ALA A 128 2.64 3.27 -19.45
C ALA A 128 3.47 3.25 -20.73
N SER A 129 3.25 2.28 -21.61
CA SER A 129 3.97 2.19 -22.87
C SER A 129 3.59 3.39 -23.73
N PRO A 130 4.58 4.11 -24.31
CA PRO A 130 4.28 5.19 -25.22
C PRO A 130 3.47 4.61 -26.38
N SER A 131 2.19 4.96 -26.44
CA SER A 131 1.37 4.64 -27.61
C SER A 131 2.04 5.24 -28.85
N PRO A 132 1.87 4.64 -30.04
CA PRO A 132 2.14 5.35 -31.28
C PRO A 132 1.36 6.66 -31.16
N ARG A 133 2.06 7.80 -31.09
CA ARG A 133 1.37 9.08 -31.20
C ARG A 133 0.63 9.00 -32.52
N PHE A 134 -0.67 9.21 -32.50
CA PHE A 134 -1.41 9.50 -33.72
C PHE A 134 -0.98 10.91 -34.13
N ASP A 135 0.14 10.99 -34.83
CA ASP A 135 0.51 12.14 -35.61
C ASP A 135 -0.52 12.27 -36.75
N ASN A 136 -1.31 13.34 -36.67
CA ASN A 136 -2.24 13.79 -37.71
C ASN A 136 -1.56 14.81 -38.61
#